data_AF-A0A1F8T933-F1
#
_entry.id   AF-A0A1F8T933-F1
#
_cell.length_a   1.000
_cell.length_b   1.000
_cell.length_c   1.000
_cell.angle_alpha   90.00
_cell.angle_beta   90.00
_cell.angle_gamma   90.00
#
_symmetry.space_group_name_H-M   'P 1'
#
loop_
_entity.id
_entity.type
_entity.pdbx_description
1 polymer ?
#
loop_
_entity_poly.entity_id
_entity_poly.type
_entity_poly.pdbx_seq_one_letter_code
_entity_poly.pdbx_strand_id
1 'polypeptide(L)'
;MLDRVRDSYGYHRFVALYGVLVALAAVARRQQVVRGARENLSLWLFVVLYFGGYALLYSWYAAIASGNRLILGQFMPLMFCLFVALERLLGDTHLAVKGRSVSAASAAHFFVLILLLPDIYFVVTRRVVTIIGGY
;
A
#
# COMPACT_ATOMS: atom_id res chain seq x y z
N MET A 1 18.08 7.00 -12.04
CA MET A 1 17.98 6.30 -10.73
C MET A 1 16.52 5.98 -10.38
N LEU A 2 15.58 6.91 -10.62
CA LEU A 2 14.12 6.68 -10.50
C LEU A 2 13.60 5.50 -11.34
N ASP A 3 14.11 5.29 -12.56
CA ASP A 3 13.61 4.23 -13.46
C ASP A 3 13.93 2.81 -12.96
N ARG A 4 15.09 2.60 -12.33
CA ARG A 4 15.45 1.28 -11.74
C ARG A 4 14.63 0.92 -10.51
N VAL A 5 14.13 1.91 -9.77
CA VAL A 5 13.24 1.68 -8.60
C VAL A 5 11.83 1.35 -9.08
N ARG A 6 11.36 2.01 -10.14
CA ARG A 6 10.07 1.76 -10.78
C ARG A 6 9.98 0.32 -11.32
N ASP A 7 11.03 -0.18 -11.94
CA ASP A 7 11.03 -1.49 -12.61
C ASP A 7 11.34 -2.69 -11.70
N SER A 8 11.74 -2.47 -10.45
CA SER A 8 12.42 -3.54 -9.71
C SER A 8 11.53 -4.74 -9.43
N TYR A 9 10.21 -4.59 -9.26
CA TYR A 9 9.30 -5.72 -8.99
C TYR A 9 7.80 -5.44 -9.25
N GLY A 10 7.43 -4.28 -9.86
CA GLY A 10 6.02 -3.95 -10.14
C GLY A 10 5.17 -3.50 -8.94
N TYR A 11 5.67 -3.62 -7.70
CA TYR A 11 4.92 -3.29 -6.47
C TYR A 11 4.40 -1.84 -6.38
N HIS A 12 5.04 -0.90 -7.08
CA HIS A 12 4.59 0.50 -7.13
C HIS A 12 3.15 0.63 -7.64
N ARG A 13 2.71 -0.28 -8.51
CA ARG A 13 1.33 -0.30 -9.02
C ARG A 13 0.33 -0.57 -7.91
N PHE A 14 0.70 -1.42 -6.95
CA PHE A 14 -0.17 -1.76 -5.81
C PHE A 14 -0.25 -0.61 -4.81
N VAL A 15 0.89 0.02 -4.51
CA VAL A 15 0.92 1.23 -3.68
C VAL A 15 0.09 2.34 -4.33
N ALA A 16 0.21 2.53 -5.65
CA ALA A 16 -0.56 3.53 -6.37
C ALA A 16 -2.06 3.22 -6.35
N LEU A 17 -2.46 1.97 -6.59
CA LEU A 17 -3.86 1.56 -6.58
C LEU A 17 -4.51 1.78 -5.20
N TYR A 18 -3.88 1.28 -4.14
CA TYR A 18 -4.35 1.52 -2.77
C TYR A 18 -4.33 3.00 -2.40
N GLY A 19 -3.27 3.73 -2.80
CA GLY A 19 -3.15 5.16 -2.56
C GLY A 19 -4.28 5.96 -3.20
N VAL A 20 -4.65 5.65 -4.45
CA VAL A 20 -5.77 6.30 -5.14
C VAL A 20 -7.10 5.99 -4.44
N LEU A 21 -7.36 4.73 -4.07
CA LEU A 21 -8.59 4.35 -3.36
C LEU A 21 -8.70 5.06 -2.00
N VAL A 22 -7.62 5.09 -1.23
CA VAL A 22 -7.56 5.80 0.05
C VAL A 22 -7.73 7.30 -0.15
N ALA A 23 -7.10 7.89 -1.16
CA ALA A 23 -7.26 9.31 -1.46
C ALA A 23 -8.71 9.67 -1.82
N LEU A 24 -9.36 8.88 -2.69
CA LEU A 24 -10.77 9.06 -3.05
C LEU A 24 -11.68 8.91 -1.83
N ALA A 25 -11.46 7.87 -1.02
CA ALA A 25 -12.22 7.66 0.22
C ALA A 25 -12.00 8.80 1.22
N ALA A 26 -10.77 9.29 1.35
CA ALA A 26 -10.42 10.40 2.24
C ALA A 26 -11.06 11.72 1.80
N VAL A 27 -11.13 12.00 0.49
CA VAL A 27 -11.85 13.16 -0.05
C VAL A 27 -13.35 13.04 0.23
N ALA A 28 -13.93 11.87 0.01
CA ALA A 28 -15.34 11.61 0.28
C ALA A 28 -15.69 11.68 1.78
N ARG A 29 -14.76 11.32 2.66
CA ARG A 29 -14.92 11.26 4.13
C ARG A 29 -14.04 12.27 4.87
N ARG A 30 -13.80 13.46 4.28
CA ARG A 30 -12.84 14.45 4.81
C ARG A 30 -13.04 14.81 6.29
N GLN A 31 -14.29 14.87 6.76
CA GLN A 31 -14.60 15.20 8.15
C GLN A 31 -14.16 14.09 9.11
N GLN A 32 -14.34 12.82 8.74
CA GLN A 32 -13.88 11.68 9.52
C GLN A 32 -12.35 11.64 9.56
N VAL A 33 -11.67 11.96 8.44
CA VAL A 33 -10.20 12.05 8.39
C VAL A 33 -9.69 13.10 9.37
N VAL A 34 -10.22 14.33 9.32
CA VAL A 34 -9.78 15.41 10.20
C VAL A 34 -10.04 15.08 11.67
N ARG A 35 -11.21 14.52 11.98
CA ARG A 35 -11.55 14.11 13.34
C ARG A 35 -10.62 12.99 13.84
N GLY A 36 -10.45 11.94 13.05
CA GLY A 36 -9.56 10.83 13.38
C GLY A 36 -8.10 11.25 13.50
N ALA A 37 -7.65 12.23 12.72
CA ALA A 37 -6.31 12.80 12.81
C ALA A 37 -6.08 13.56 14.14
N ARG A 38 -7.09 14.31 14.61
CA ARG A 38 -7.03 14.98 15.92
C ARG A 38 -7.04 13.99 17.07
N GLU A 39 -7.88 12.96 16.99
CA GLU A 39 -8.00 11.92 18.02
C GLU A 39 -6.75 11.02 18.11
N ASN A 40 -6.01 10.85 17.01
CA ASN A 40 -4.86 9.94 16.92
C ASN A 40 -3.56 10.66 16.48
N LEU A 41 -3.33 11.88 16.98
CA LEU A 41 -2.19 12.70 16.58
C LEU A 41 -0.84 11.98 16.78
N SER A 42 -0.69 11.25 17.89
CA SER A 42 0.52 10.48 18.20
C SER A 42 0.80 9.39 17.16
N LEU A 43 -0.24 8.72 16.66
CA LEU A 43 -0.12 7.69 15.65
C LEU A 43 0.29 8.27 14.30
N TRP A 44 -0.29 9.42 13.91
CA TRP A 44 0.14 10.14 12.71
C TRP A 44 1.58 10.61 12.82
N LEU A 45 1.98 11.15 13.97
CA LEU A 45 3.35 11.55 14.21
C LEU A 45 4.30 10.35 14.11
N PHE A 46 3.93 9.21 14.71
CA PHE A 46 4.68 7.97 14.57
C PHE A 46 4.84 7.55 13.11
N VAL A 47 3.77 7.54 12.32
CA VAL A 47 3.81 7.16 10.90
C VAL A 47 4.73 8.10 10.10
N VAL A 48 4.61 9.41 10.31
CA VAL A 48 5.45 10.42 9.63
C VAL A 48 6.91 10.27 10.04
N LEU A 49 7.20 10.11 11.32
CA LEU A 49 8.57 9.92 11.82
C LEU A 49 9.16 8.58 11.37
N TYR A 50 8.36 7.52 11.32
CA TYR A 50 8.78 6.20 10.87
C TYR A 50 9.20 6.25 9.39
N PHE A 51 8.30 6.65 8.49
CA PHE A 51 8.63 6.70 7.06
C PHE A 51 9.64 7.80 6.72
N GLY A 52 9.54 8.97 7.36
CA GLY A 52 10.48 10.08 7.17
C GLY A 52 11.88 9.75 7.69
N GLY A 53 11.97 9.12 8.86
CA GLY A 53 13.21 8.64 9.45
C GLY A 53 13.89 7.59 8.56
N TYR A 54 13.14 6.61 8.07
CA TYR A 54 13.67 5.62 7.12
C TYR A 54 14.09 6.26 5.79
N ALA A 55 13.35 7.26 5.28
CA ALA A 55 13.73 7.97 4.08
C ALA A 55 15.07 8.72 4.24
N LEU A 56 15.29 9.37 5.38
CA LEU A 56 16.58 10.00 5.73
C LEU A 56 17.69 8.97 5.91
N LEU A 57 17.39 7.85 6.57
CA LEU A 57 18.36 6.77 6.72
C LEU A 57 18.78 6.20 5.35
N TYR A 58 17.83 6.10 4.42
CA TYR A 58 18.06 5.59 3.07
C TYR A 58 18.83 6.57 2.20
N SER A 59 18.62 7.88 2.36
CA SER A 59 19.43 8.87 1.62
C SER A 59 20.90 8.81 2.03
N TRP A 60 21.18 8.59 3.32
CA TRP A 60 22.53 8.34 3.82
C TRP A 60 23.09 7.00 3.33
N TYR A 61 22.31 5.93 3.47
CA TYR A 61 22.77 4.57 3.15
C TYR A 61 22.93 4.31 1.65
N ALA A 62 22.23 5.08 0.79
CA ALA A 62 22.34 4.99 -0.67
C ALA A 62 23.76 5.23 -1.18
N ALA A 63 24.58 5.99 -0.45
CA ALA A 63 25.99 6.21 -0.76
C ALA A 63 26.87 4.99 -0.46
N ILE A 64 26.43 4.09 0.44
CA ILE A 64 27.21 2.95 0.94
C ILE A 64 26.83 1.66 0.19
N ALA A 65 25.54 1.40 -0.01
CA ALA A 65 25.07 0.24 -0.72
C ALA A 65 23.90 0.60 -1.63
N SER A 66 24.06 0.33 -2.92
CA SER A 66 22.99 0.50 -3.90
C SER A 66 22.11 -0.75 -3.94
N GLY A 67 20.81 -0.59 -3.66
CA GLY A 67 19.88 -1.72 -3.72
C GLY A 67 18.47 -1.35 -3.30
N ASN A 68 17.49 -2.03 -3.89
CA ASN A 68 16.07 -1.78 -3.65
C ASN A 68 15.52 -2.48 -2.40
N ARG A 69 16.35 -3.29 -1.70
CA ARG A 69 15.95 -4.12 -0.54
C ARG A 69 15.41 -3.28 0.63
N LEU A 70 16.01 -2.12 0.87
CA LEU A 70 15.60 -1.22 1.94
C LEU A 70 14.21 -0.62 1.68
N ILE A 71 13.98 -0.14 0.45
CA ILE A 71 12.65 0.33 0.02
C ILE A 71 11.63 -0.81 0.07
N LEU A 72 12.04 -2.04 -0.27
CA LEU A 72 11.19 -3.21 -0.22
C LEU A 72 10.76 -3.57 1.22
N GLY A 73 11.63 -3.37 2.20
CA GLY A 73 11.29 -3.54 3.62
C GLY A 73 10.15 -2.63 4.08
N GLN A 74 10.00 -1.46 3.47
CA GLN A 74 8.93 -0.50 3.76
C GLN A 74 7.62 -0.77 3.04
N PHE A 75 7.63 -1.68 2.05
CA PHE A 75 6.43 -1.99 1.26
C PHE A 75 5.31 -2.57 2.12
N MET A 76 5.61 -3.60 2.93
CA MET A 76 4.61 -4.25 3.79
C MET A 76 4.02 -3.30 4.84
N PRO A 77 4.82 -2.53 5.60
CA PRO A 77 4.31 -1.49 6.49
C PRO A 77 3.38 -0.50 5.78
N LEU A 78 3.78 -0.01 4.60
CA LEU A 78 2.98 0.96 3.85
C LEU A 78 1.65 0.37 3.38
N MET A 79 1.68 -0.84 2.83
CA MET A 79 0.48 -1.54 2.39
C MET A 79 -0.48 -1.81 3.55
N PHE A 80 0.04 -2.16 4.73
CA PHE A 80 -0.78 -2.33 5.92
C PHE A 80 -1.43 -1.01 6.36
N CYS A 81 -0.68 0.09 6.38
CA CYS A 81 -1.25 1.41 6.69
C CYS A 81 -2.36 1.79 5.70
N LEU A 82 -2.16 1.57 4.40
CA LEU A 82 -3.18 1.86 3.37
C LEU A 82 -4.41 0.96 3.51
N PHE A 83 -4.21 -0.32 3.82
CA PHE A 83 -5.31 -1.26 4.08
C PHE A 83 -6.17 -0.80 5.25
N VAL A 84 -5.55 -0.50 6.40
CA VAL A 84 -6.24 -0.04 7.61
C VAL A 84 -6.93 1.31 7.39
N ALA A 85 -6.29 2.22 6.64
CA ALA A 85 -6.89 3.50 6.30
C ALA A 85 -8.18 3.32 5.49
N LEU A 86 -8.18 2.40 4.52
CA LEU A 86 -9.36 2.12 3.71
C LEU A 86 -10.48 1.47 4.53
N GLU A 87 -10.17 0.49 5.38
CA GLU A 87 -11.13 -0.10 6.33
C GLU A 87 -11.75 0.96 7.25
N ARG A 88 -10.96 1.87 7.80
CA ARG A 88 -11.51 2.94 8.67
C ARG A 88 -12.40 3.93 7.93
N LEU A 89 -12.17 4.17 6.64
CA LEU A 89 -12.95 5.15 5.87
C LEU A 89 -14.22 4.57 5.27
N LEU A 90 -14.20 3.28 4.91
CA LEU A 90 -15.28 2.62 4.18
C LEU A 90 -15.96 1.48 4.97
N GLY A 91 -15.43 1.09 6.12
CA GLY A 91 -15.92 -0.05 6.92
C GLY A 91 -17.37 0.09 7.36
N ASP A 92 -17.76 1.30 7.76
CA ASP A 92 -19.15 1.62 8.16
C ASP A 92 -20.10 1.81 6.97
N THR A 93 -19.56 1.82 5.74
CA THR A 93 -20.36 2.00 4.54
C THR A 93 -20.79 0.64 4.01
N HIS A 94 -22.08 0.37 4.06
CA HIS A 94 -22.65 -0.88 3.56
C HIS A 94 -23.24 -0.70 2.17
N LEU A 95 -22.90 -1.61 1.26
CA LEU A 95 -23.44 -1.72 -0.08
C LEU A 95 -24.43 -2.89 -0.12
N ALA A 96 -25.63 -2.66 -0.65
CA ALA A 96 -26.61 -3.71 -0.87
C ALA A 96 -26.30 -4.42 -2.21
N VAL A 97 -25.85 -5.67 -2.15
CA VAL A 97 -25.57 -6.50 -3.33
C VAL A 97 -26.46 -7.74 -3.28
N LYS A 98 -27.39 -7.86 -4.24
CA LYS A 98 -28.33 -8.99 -4.36
C LYS A 98 -29.00 -9.38 -3.02
N GLY A 99 -29.44 -8.38 -2.25
CA GLY A 99 -30.12 -8.57 -0.96
C GLY A 99 -29.20 -8.88 0.23
N ARG A 100 -27.86 -8.87 0.05
CA ARG A 100 -26.88 -8.99 1.14
C ARG A 100 -26.19 -7.65 1.37
N SER A 101 -25.98 -7.30 2.64
CA SER A 101 -25.19 -6.13 3.04
C SER A 101 -23.70 -6.50 3.04
N VAL A 102 -22.91 -5.80 2.24
CA VAL A 102 -21.45 -6.00 2.15
C VAL A 102 -20.76 -4.69 2.47
N SER A 103 -19.73 -4.70 3.31
CA SER A 103 -18.91 -3.51 3.57
C SER A 103 -18.23 -3.03 2.27
N ALA A 104 -18.28 -1.72 2.03
CA ALA A 104 -17.60 -1.08 0.91
C ALA A 104 -16.08 -1.27 0.99
N ALA A 105 -15.52 -1.36 2.20
CA ALA A 105 -14.10 -1.69 2.39
C ALA A 105 -13.81 -3.11 1.90
N SER A 106 -14.60 -4.10 2.31
CA SER A 106 -14.43 -5.49 1.85
C SER A 106 -14.59 -5.62 0.34
N ALA A 107 -15.55 -4.90 -0.27
CA ALA A 107 -15.70 -4.85 -1.72
C ALA A 107 -14.47 -4.23 -2.41
N ALA A 108 -13.90 -3.16 -1.85
CA ALA A 108 -12.68 -2.55 -2.38
C ALA A 108 -11.46 -3.48 -2.26
N HIS A 109 -11.27 -4.15 -1.12
CA HIS A 109 -10.20 -5.13 -0.95
C HIS A 109 -10.35 -6.32 -1.90
N PHE A 110 -11.57 -6.80 -2.08
CA PHE A 110 -11.86 -7.88 -3.03
C PHE A 110 -11.61 -7.45 -4.48
N PHE A 111 -11.99 -6.23 -4.85
CA PHE A 111 -11.67 -5.66 -6.16
C PHE A 111 -10.16 -5.59 -6.39
N VAL A 112 -9.40 -5.11 -5.40
CA VAL A 112 -7.94 -5.08 -5.48
C VAL A 112 -7.36 -6.49 -5.57
N LEU A 113 -7.89 -7.46 -4.82
CA LEU A 113 -7.48 -8.87 -4.90
C LEU A 113 -7.66 -9.43 -6.32
N ILE A 114 -8.81 -9.18 -6.96
CA ILE A 114 -9.05 -9.60 -8.34
C ILE A 114 -8.02 -9.00 -9.29
N LEU A 115 -7.71 -7.71 -9.15
CA LEU A 115 -6.69 -7.05 -9.97
C LEU A 115 -5.27 -7.58 -9.71
N LEU A 116 -5.00 -8.04 -8.49
CA LEU A 116 -3.70 -8.60 -8.08
C LEU A 116 -3.47 -10.01 -8.61
N LEU A 117 -4.52 -10.84 -8.69
CA LEU A 117 -4.39 -12.25 -9.05
C LEU A 117 -3.64 -12.49 -10.38
N PRO A 118 -3.93 -11.78 -11.49
CA PRO A 118 -3.16 -11.89 -12.72
C PRO A 118 -1.68 -11.54 -12.52
N ASP A 119 -1.39 -10.45 -11.83
CA ASP A 119 -0.01 -9.97 -11.63
C ASP A 119 0.79 -10.95 -10.74
N ILE A 120 0.16 -11.48 -9.69
CA ILE A 120 0.73 -12.54 -8.85
C ILE A 120 1.01 -13.79 -9.69
N TYR A 121 0.06 -14.23 -10.51
CA TYR A 121 0.23 -15.37 -11.39
C TYR A 121 1.38 -15.15 -12.38
N PHE A 122 1.45 -14.00 -13.04
CA PHE A 122 2.55 -13.67 -13.95
C PHE A 122 3.89 -13.61 -13.23
N VAL A 123 3.98 -12.98 -12.06
CA VAL A 123 5.23 -12.91 -11.29
C VAL A 123 5.69 -14.30 -10.85
N VAL A 124 4.80 -15.11 -10.26
CA VAL A 124 5.12 -16.46 -9.79
C VAL A 124 5.50 -17.37 -10.97
N THR A 125 4.66 -17.45 -12.00
CA THR A 125 4.84 -18.39 -13.11
C THR A 125 5.93 -17.98 -14.10
N ARG A 126 6.10 -16.68 -14.37
CA ARG A 126 7.04 -16.21 -15.42
C ARG A 126 8.34 -15.63 -14.89
N ARG A 127 8.41 -15.17 -13.64
CA ARG A 127 9.64 -14.60 -13.06
C ARG A 127 10.26 -15.52 -12.02
N VAL A 128 9.48 -16.07 -11.09
CA VAL A 128 10.05 -16.89 -10.01
C VAL A 128 10.47 -18.29 -10.50
N VAL A 129 9.68 -18.92 -11.37
CA VAL A 129 10.02 -20.25 -11.93
C VAL A 129 11.17 -20.21 -12.94
N THR A 130 11.38 -19.07 -13.63
CA THR A 130 12.43 -18.91 -14.65
C THR A 130 13.70 -18.28 -14.13
N ILE A 131 13.67 -17.63 -12.96
CA ILE A 131 14.90 -17.32 -12.21
C ILE A 131 15.42 -18.67 -11.70
N ILE A 132 16.36 -19.24 -12.43
CA ILE A 132 17.28 -20.23 -11.88
C ILE A 132 17.85 -19.57 -10.62
N GLY A 133 17.49 -20.10 -9.45
CA GLY A 133 18.19 -19.81 -8.21
C GLY A 133 19.62 -20.28 -8.40
N GLY A 134 20.48 -19.38 -8.88
CA GLY A 134 21.80 -19.72 -9.39
C GLY A 134 22.87 -18.86 -8.76
N TYR A 135 23.64 -19.55 -7.89
CA TYR A 135 25.03 -19.35 -7.47
C TYR A 135 25.36 -18.18 -6.54
#